data_AF-A0A1W9RNJ7-F1
#
_entry.id   AF-A0A1W9RNJ7-F1
#
_cell.length_a   1.000
_cell.length_b   1.000
_cell.length_c   1.000
_cell.angle_alpha   90.00
_cell.angle_beta   90.00
_cell.angle_gamma   90.00
#
_symmetry.space_group_name_H-M   'P 1'
#
loop_
_entity.id
_entity.type
_entity.pdbx_description
1 polymer ?
#
loop_
_entity_poly.entity_id
_entity_poly.type
_entity_poly.pdbx_seq_one_letter_code
_entity_poly.pdbx_strand_id
1 'polypeptide(L)'
;MGRNGQQGIKGGQRCVFLSTQGGQREGEQEDDPAEVISSSLAVLRGAMIWGFRIIESPIFIDNDLLHGYYYYINRKESSGFCIDDKSMKYAIITNPSSGEMSAKKKREEIEKASRILHAPVYGFETNSREEFIDLAKKVSADCDVLVVGGGDGTFSDVINAIDLPSNKIAFLPLGSGNALRNALGLEGTISEISRTILAGRVHNYDLIECSSRRLAFMVSVGIEGVVVRLREKYLDVGIKGLQSYLIPTLDAYMRNYKRVSASVAIDGVKFGVEDLMSIMVVKQPFFGYKMKVVPNARFDDGKLHVMVINSSFAELLFGTVSSFTIGNLIGDYYTGEDVFVETDEELYIQIDGNVGWKAESFEFKIRKGILKVVH
;
A
#
# COMPACT_ATOMS: atom_id res chain seq x y z
N MET A 1 -38.41 35.81 -25.20
CA MET A 1 -38.84 34.72 -24.31
C MET A 1 -37.67 33.75 -24.20
N GLY A 2 -37.00 33.75 -23.04
CA GLY A 2 -35.78 33.00 -22.80
C GLY A 2 -36.01 31.51 -22.56
N ARG A 3 -34.97 30.72 -22.81
CA ARG A 3 -34.78 29.41 -22.19
C ARG A 3 -33.40 29.40 -21.54
N ASN A 4 -33.42 29.52 -20.22
CA ASN A 4 -32.26 29.38 -19.35
C ASN A 4 -31.72 27.94 -19.44
N GLY A 5 -30.41 27.78 -19.62
CA GLY A 5 -29.74 26.55 -19.20
C GLY A 5 -29.92 26.40 -17.69
N GLN A 6 -30.51 25.30 -17.24
CA GLN A 6 -30.64 25.03 -15.81
C GLN A 6 -29.28 24.58 -15.27
N GLN A 7 -28.65 25.43 -14.47
CA GLN A 7 -27.62 25.01 -13.52
C GLN A 7 -28.32 24.47 -12.28
N GLY A 8 -28.06 23.21 -11.93
CA GLY A 8 -28.50 22.61 -10.68
C GLY A 8 -27.29 22.15 -9.87
N ILE A 9 -27.19 22.61 -8.62
CA ILE A 9 -26.20 22.13 -7.65
C ILE A 9 -26.86 21.06 -6.80
N LYS A 10 -26.46 19.80 -6.95
CA LYS A 10 -26.69 18.75 -5.94
C LYS A 10 -25.33 18.15 -5.58
N GLY A 11 -24.92 18.33 -4.32
CA GLY A 11 -23.74 17.63 -3.78
C GLY A 11 -22.37 18.11 -4.28
N GLY A 12 -22.17 19.43 -4.50
CA GLY A 12 -20.86 19.98 -4.84
C GLY A 12 -20.38 19.75 -6.28
N GLN A 13 -21.19 19.09 -7.12
CA GLN A 13 -20.89 18.86 -8.54
C GLN A 13 -21.53 19.95 -9.40
N ARG A 14 -20.78 20.51 -10.37
CA ARG A 14 -21.32 21.33 -11.47
C ARG A 14 -21.57 20.42 -12.68
N CYS A 15 -22.83 20.27 -13.07
CA CYS A 15 -23.20 19.55 -14.29
C CYS A 15 -23.50 20.55 -15.41
N VAL A 16 -22.91 20.33 -16.59
CA VAL A 16 -23.28 21.03 -17.83
C VAL A 16 -24.04 20.07 -18.73
N PHE A 17 -25.26 20.42 -19.14
CA PHE A 17 -26.11 19.62 -20.01
C PHE A 17 -26.07 20.15 -21.44
N LEU A 18 -25.71 19.31 -22.41
CA LEU A 18 -25.82 19.65 -23.83
C LEU A 18 -27.11 19.05 -24.41
N SER A 19 -27.99 19.91 -24.92
CA SER A 19 -29.21 19.54 -25.62
C SER A 19 -28.93 19.47 -27.13
N THR A 20 -29.02 18.29 -27.73
CA THR A 20 -28.97 18.11 -29.19
C THR A 20 -30.37 18.32 -29.80
N GLN A 21 -30.80 19.58 -29.95
CA GLN A 21 -31.82 19.93 -30.94
C GLN A 21 -31.22 20.86 -31.97
N GLY A 22 -31.09 20.35 -33.20
CA GLY A 22 -30.52 21.07 -34.32
C GLY A 22 -31.37 22.23 -34.79
N GLY A 23 -30.72 23.35 -35.07
CA GLY A 23 -31.28 24.49 -35.78
C GLY A 23 -30.15 25.36 -36.31
N GLN A 24 -29.96 25.40 -37.63
CA GLN A 24 -29.03 26.30 -38.30
C GLN A 24 -29.41 27.76 -38.04
N ARG A 25 -28.44 28.60 -37.67
CA ARG A 25 -28.37 30.02 -38.06
C ARG A 25 -26.92 30.49 -38.17
N GLU A 26 -26.66 31.21 -39.25
CA GLU A 26 -25.46 32.01 -39.51
C GLU A 26 -25.52 33.35 -38.74
N GLY A 27 -24.37 33.86 -38.30
CA GLY A 27 -24.24 35.20 -37.70
C GLY A 27 -22.96 35.35 -36.85
N GLU A 28 -22.23 36.45 -37.07
CA GLU A 28 -20.85 36.74 -36.65
C GLU A 28 -20.59 37.05 -35.16
N GLN A 29 -19.33 36.81 -34.76
CA GLN A 29 -18.48 37.43 -33.72
C GLN A 29 -18.91 37.43 -32.23
N GLU A 30 -18.23 36.60 -31.43
CA GLU A 30 -17.32 36.98 -30.31
C GLU A 30 -16.67 35.69 -29.73
N ASP A 31 -15.45 35.79 -29.20
CA ASP A 31 -14.54 34.72 -28.79
C ASP A 31 -15.19 33.46 -28.16
N ASP A 32 -15.07 32.27 -28.78
CA ASP A 32 -15.81 31.06 -28.36
C ASP A 32 -14.95 29.78 -28.20
N PRO A 33 -15.03 29.03 -27.08
CA PRO A 33 -14.47 27.67 -26.85
C PRO A 33 -14.95 26.55 -27.82
N ALA A 34 -15.40 26.89 -29.03
CA ALA A 34 -15.93 25.97 -30.03
C ALA A 34 -14.85 25.13 -30.77
N GLU A 35 -13.57 25.53 -30.73
CA GLU A 35 -12.49 24.82 -31.44
C GLU A 35 -12.12 23.45 -30.82
N VAL A 36 -12.29 23.30 -29.51
CA VAL A 36 -12.06 22.03 -28.79
C VAL A 36 -13.24 21.05 -28.99
N ILE A 37 -14.43 21.59 -29.30
CA ILE A 37 -15.65 20.80 -29.52
C ILE A 37 -15.69 20.26 -30.96
N SER A 38 -15.19 21.01 -31.95
CA SER A 38 -15.19 20.59 -33.36
C SER A 38 -14.24 19.40 -33.61
N SER A 39 -13.09 19.38 -32.94
CA SER A 39 -12.10 18.31 -32.99
C SER A 39 -12.61 17.01 -32.35
N SER A 40 -13.36 17.12 -31.26
CA SER A 40 -13.99 15.99 -30.57
C SER A 40 -15.14 15.35 -31.36
N LEU A 41 -15.95 16.17 -32.06
CA LEU A 41 -17.01 15.70 -32.96
C LEU A 41 -16.46 15.02 -34.23
N ALA A 42 -15.29 15.44 -34.71
CA ALA A 42 -14.62 14.82 -35.85
C ALA A 42 -14.13 13.40 -35.52
N VAL A 43 -13.58 13.19 -34.33
CA VAL A 43 -13.15 11.86 -33.83
C VAL A 43 -14.34 10.90 -33.71
N LEU A 44 -15.48 11.39 -33.19
CA LEU A 44 -16.71 10.60 -33.07
C LEU A 44 -17.38 10.28 -34.42
N ARG A 45 -17.31 11.19 -35.40
CA ARG A 45 -17.77 10.91 -36.77
C ARG A 45 -16.88 9.88 -37.49
N GLY A 46 -15.57 9.91 -37.26
CA GLY A 46 -14.63 8.92 -37.82
C GLY A 46 -14.88 7.49 -37.32
N ALA A 47 -15.20 7.35 -36.02
CA ALA A 47 -15.46 6.05 -35.40
C ALA A 47 -16.75 5.36 -35.91
N MET A 48 -17.77 6.14 -36.31
CA MET A 48 -19.02 5.58 -36.87
C MET A 48 -18.88 5.08 -38.31
N ILE A 49 -17.92 5.60 -39.08
CA ILE A 49 -17.74 5.23 -40.50
C ILE A 49 -17.08 3.83 -40.65
N TRP A 50 -16.39 3.34 -39.62
CA TRP A 50 -15.59 2.10 -39.66
C TRP A 50 -16.21 0.87 -38.98
N GLY A 51 -17.53 0.87 -38.73
CA GLY A 51 -18.25 -0.36 -38.36
C GLY A 51 -17.82 -1.01 -37.04
N PHE A 52 -17.21 -0.27 -36.11
CA PHE A 52 -16.87 -0.80 -34.78
C PHE A 52 -18.13 -1.00 -33.94
N ARG A 53 -18.31 -2.24 -33.46
CA ARG A 53 -19.38 -2.62 -32.52
C ARG A 53 -18.98 -2.13 -31.12
N ILE A 54 -19.65 -1.11 -30.62
CA ILE A 54 -19.43 -0.54 -29.27
C ILE A 54 -19.96 -1.55 -28.24
N ILE A 55 -19.06 -2.14 -27.45
CA ILE A 55 -19.37 -2.90 -26.24
C ILE A 55 -19.18 -1.93 -25.05
N GLU A 56 -20.03 -2.04 -24.04
CA GLU A 56 -20.16 -1.19 -22.84
C GLU A 56 -18.85 -0.98 -22.04
N SER A 57 -17.92 -0.18 -22.57
CA SER A 57 -16.67 0.16 -21.90
C SER A 57 -16.35 1.65 -22.07
N PRO A 58 -15.78 2.33 -21.06
CA PRO A 58 -15.35 3.71 -21.19
C PRO A 58 -14.25 3.84 -22.25
N ILE A 59 -14.40 4.82 -23.14
CA ILE A 59 -13.38 5.18 -24.14
C ILE A 59 -12.35 6.06 -23.43
N PHE A 60 -11.10 5.58 -23.35
CA PHE A 60 -9.96 6.40 -22.97
C PHE A 60 -9.46 7.13 -24.23
N ILE A 61 -9.45 8.46 -24.21
CA ILE A 61 -8.79 9.26 -25.26
C ILE A 61 -7.54 9.85 -24.62
N ASP A 62 -6.37 9.38 -25.07
CA ASP A 62 -5.08 9.92 -24.67
C ASP A 62 -4.80 11.18 -25.48
N ASN A 63 -4.92 12.35 -24.85
CA ASN A 63 -4.58 13.63 -25.44
C ASN A 63 -4.03 14.53 -24.33
N ASP A 64 -2.80 15.03 -24.49
CA ASP A 64 -1.99 15.75 -23.49
C ASP A 64 -2.64 17.03 -22.90
N LEU A 65 -3.84 17.41 -23.36
CA LEU A 65 -4.58 18.61 -22.94
C LEU A 65 -5.86 18.30 -22.12
N LEU A 66 -6.23 17.03 -21.90
CA LEU A 66 -7.54 16.65 -21.33
C LEU A 66 -7.44 15.60 -20.20
N HIS A 67 -6.56 15.81 -19.22
CA HIS A 67 -6.57 15.00 -18.00
C HIS A 67 -7.79 15.35 -17.12
N GLY A 68 -8.67 14.36 -16.87
CA GLY A 68 -9.78 14.45 -15.90
C GLY A 68 -11.19 14.16 -16.41
N TYR A 69 -11.36 13.77 -17.67
CA TYR A 69 -12.69 13.65 -18.29
C TYR A 69 -13.13 12.18 -18.46
N TYR A 70 -14.24 11.78 -17.82
CA TYR A 70 -14.90 10.49 -18.05
C TYR A 70 -16.11 10.67 -18.98
N TYR A 71 -16.16 9.92 -20.09
CA TYR A 71 -17.33 9.90 -20.98
C TYR A 71 -18.31 8.80 -20.58
N TYR A 72 -19.53 9.18 -20.20
CA TYR A 72 -20.69 8.27 -20.11
C TYR A 72 -21.62 8.53 -21.29
N ILE A 73 -21.76 7.54 -22.17
CA ILE A 73 -22.76 7.56 -23.24
C ILE A 73 -23.94 6.70 -22.81
N ASN A 74 -24.99 7.31 -22.24
CA ASN A 74 -26.26 6.63 -22.02
C ASN A 74 -27.24 6.97 -23.15
N ARG A 75 -27.79 5.94 -23.80
CA ARG A 75 -28.51 6.05 -25.08
C ARG A 75 -29.89 6.72 -25.01
N LYS A 76 -30.35 7.19 -23.84
CA LYS A 76 -31.75 7.63 -23.70
C LYS A 76 -32.00 9.03 -23.14
N GLU A 77 -31.12 9.68 -22.41
CA GLU A 77 -31.40 11.03 -21.90
C GLU A 77 -30.11 11.86 -21.87
N SER A 78 -30.18 13.08 -22.39
CA SER A 78 -29.21 14.19 -22.32
C SER A 78 -27.83 13.88 -21.76
N SER A 79 -26.83 13.90 -22.65
CA SER A 79 -25.41 13.89 -22.30
C SER A 79 -25.06 15.07 -21.39
N GLY A 80 -24.65 14.77 -20.16
CA GLY A 80 -24.07 15.72 -19.22
C GLY A 80 -22.62 15.36 -18.91
N PHE A 81 -21.77 16.36 -18.73
CA PHE A 81 -20.39 16.19 -18.26
C PHE A 81 -20.34 16.46 -16.75
N CYS A 82 -19.72 15.55 -15.99
CA CYS A 82 -19.35 15.78 -14.59
C CYS A 82 -17.84 15.99 -14.53
N ILE A 83 -17.41 17.17 -14.08
CA ILE A 83 -16.01 17.48 -13.79
C ILE A 83 -15.81 17.24 -12.29
N ASP A 84 -14.95 16.29 -11.92
CA ASP A 84 -14.50 16.14 -10.54
C ASP A 84 -13.33 17.11 -10.32
N ASP A 85 -13.65 18.33 -9.87
CA ASP A 85 -12.75 19.50 -9.81
C ASP A 85 -11.80 19.50 -8.59
N LYS A 86 -11.18 18.36 -8.28
CA LYS A 86 -10.02 18.33 -7.38
C LYS A 86 -8.97 17.36 -7.90
N SER A 87 -8.03 17.89 -8.67
CA SER A 87 -6.73 17.22 -8.84
C SER A 87 -6.11 17.05 -7.45
N MET A 88 -5.92 15.81 -6.99
CA MET A 88 -5.23 15.54 -5.73
C MET A 88 -3.81 16.10 -5.78
N LYS A 89 -3.38 16.77 -4.71
CA LYS A 89 -2.00 17.21 -4.52
C LYS A 89 -1.16 16.06 -3.99
N TYR A 90 -0.22 15.57 -4.79
CA TYR A 90 0.73 14.52 -4.40
C TYR A 90 2.03 15.12 -3.87
N ALA A 91 2.69 14.42 -2.95
CA ALA A 91 4.08 14.68 -2.58
C ALA A 91 4.82 13.35 -2.41
N ILE A 92 6.08 13.27 -2.87
CA ILE A 92 6.90 12.07 -2.75
C ILE A 92 7.92 12.27 -1.64
N ILE A 93 8.01 11.31 -0.72
CA ILE A 93 9.07 11.24 0.29
C ILE A 93 9.84 9.94 0.13
N THR A 94 11.17 9.99 0.16
CA THR A 94 12.02 8.79 0.01
C THR A 94 13.11 8.72 1.06
N ASN A 95 13.43 7.51 1.52
CA ASN A 95 14.60 7.27 2.37
C ASN A 95 15.80 6.87 1.48
N PRO A 96 16.90 7.66 1.44
CA PRO A 96 18.04 7.39 0.57
C PRO A 96 18.76 6.09 0.94
N SER A 97 18.66 5.63 2.19
CA SER A 97 19.30 4.41 2.70
C SER A 97 18.48 3.14 2.49
N SER A 98 17.23 3.22 2.02
CA SER A 98 16.36 2.04 1.87
C SER A 98 16.69 1.16 0.65
N GLY A 99 16.70 -0.16 0.81
CA GLY A 99 16.89 -1.09 -0.31
C GLY A 99 18.32 -1.12 -0.86
N GLU A 100 18.53 -1.88 -1.94
CA GLU A 100 19.86 -2.15 -2.51
C GLU A 100 20.18 -1.30 -3.75
N MET A 101 19.22 -0.50 -4.18
CA MET A 101 19.37 0.34 -5.35
C MET A 101 20.42 1.43 -5.09
N SER A 102 21.30 1.67 -6.06
CA SER A 102 22.24 2.78 -5.97
C SER A 102 21.50 4.11 -5.84
N ALA A 103 22.08 5.08 -5.13
CA ALA A 103 21.47 6.39 -4.93
C ALA A 103 21.07 7.07 -6.24
N LYS A 104 21.92 6.94 -7.28
CA LYS A 104 21.65 7.44 -8.64
C LYS A 104 20.40 6.80 -9.24
N LYS A 105 20.33 5.47 -9.27
CA LYS A 105 19.18 4.75 -9.86
C LYS A 105 17.89 5.01 -9.08
N LYS A 106 17.96 5.09 -7.75
CA LYS A 106 16.81 5.46 -6.91
C LYS A 106 16.29 6.85 -7.26
N ARG A 107 17.19 7.82 -7.43
CA ARG A 107 16.82 9.17 -7.85
C ARG A 107 16.16 9.18 -9.23
N GLU A 108 16.71 8.46 -10.19
CA GLU A 108 16.12 8.33 -11.53
C GLU A 108 14.68 7.76 -11.49
N GLU A 109 14.43 6.71 -10.68
CA GLU A 109 13.09 6.13 -10.53
C GLU A 109 12.11 7.07 -9.83
N ILE A 110 12.55 7.75 -8.77
CA ILE A 110 11.72 8.75 -8.07
C ILE A 110 11.41 9.95 -8.96
N GLU A 111 12.36 10.41 -9.77
CA GLU A 111 12.13 11.49 -10.74
C GLU A 111 11.13 11.10 -11.84
N LYS A 112 11.13 9.82 -12.28
CA LYS A 112 10.09 9.32 -13.18
C LYS A 112 8.71 9.40 -12.52
N ALA A 113 8.59 8.94 -11.27
CA ALA A 113 7.34 9.00 -10.52
C ALA A 113 6.88 10.45 -10.30
N SER A 114 7.80 11.35 -9.93
CA SER A 114 7.55 12.78 -9.73
C SER A 114 6.96 13.44 -10.98
N ARG A 115 7.51 13.15 -12.16
CA ARG A 115 6.98 13.68 -13.44
C ARG A 115 5.57 13.20 -13.72
N ILE A 116 5.26 11.93 -13.45
CA ILE A 116 3.93 11.34 -13.68
C ILE A 116 2.91 11.89 -12.69
N LEU A 117 3.29 12.04 -11.43
CA LEU A 117 2.40 12.46 -10.34
C LEU A 117 2.33 13.98 -10.16
N HIS A 118 3.12 14.74 -10.94
CA HIS A 118 3.32 16.18 -10.78
C HIS A 118 3.65 16.57 -9.33
N ALA A 119 4.48 15.76 -8.68
CA ALA A 119 4.71 15.81 -7.24
C ALA A 119 6.13 16.29 -6.90
N PRO A 120 6.29 17.23 -5.95
CA PRO A 120 7.60 17.54 -5.37
C PRO A 120 8.18 16.31 -4.64
N VAL A 121 9.51 16.26 -4.54
CA VAL A 121 10.26 15.15 -3.95
C VAL A 121 11.05 15.64 -2.73
N TYR A 122 10.98 14.86 -1.66
CA TYR A 122 11.62 15.15 -0.37
C TYR A 122 12.43 13.95 0.14
N GLY A 123 13.39 14.19 1.04
CA GLY A 123 14.04 13.16 1.84
C GLY A 123 15.39 12.67 1.32
N PHE A 124 15.87 13.10 0.15
CA PHE A 124 17.22 12.73 -0.31
C PHE A 124 18.34 13.28 0.59
N GLU A 125 18.04 14.33 1.33
CA GLU A 125 18.90 15.06 2.24
C GLU A 125 18.87 14.54 3.68
N THR A 126 17.94 13.65 4.03
CA THR A 126 17.82 13.13 5.41
C THR A 126 18.99 12.21 5.73
N ASN A 127 19.63 12.44 6.87
CA ASN A 127 20.81 11.70 7.32
C ASN A 127 20.49 10.72 8.46
N SER A 128 19.31 10.84 9.06
CA SER A 128 18.83 9.96 10.12
C SER A 128 17.38 9.54 9.93
N ARG A 129 16.98 8.51 10.67
CA ARG A 129 15.59 8.03 10.71
C ARG A 129 14.67 9.08 11.33
N GLU A 130 15.15 9.81 12.32
CA GLU A 130 14.43 10.87 13.03
C GLU A 130 14.14 12.05 12.08
N GLU A 131 15.15 12.50 11.32
CA GLU A 131 14.99 13.55 10.31
C GLU A 131 13.96 13.16 9.25
N PHE A 132 13.99 11.91 8.79
CA PHE A 132 13.02 11.37 7.84
C PHE A 132 11.59 11.37 8.40
N ILE A 133 11.40 10.94 9.65
CA ILE A 133 10.10 10.91 10.32
C ILE A 133 9.53 12.33 10.49
N ASP A 134 10.36 13.28 10.91
CA ASP A 134 9.92 14.66 11.09
C ASP A 134 9.57 15.33 9.76
N LEU A 135 10.31 15.01 8.69
CA LEU A 135 9.99 15.45 7.34
C LEU A 135 8.67 14.84 6.85
N ALA A 136 8.43 13.55 7.09
CA ALA A 136 7.18 12.88 6.72
C ALA A 136 5.95 13.55 7.34
N LYS A 137 6.03 13.94 8.62
CA LYS A 137 4.96 14.68 9.32
C LYS A 137 4.67 16.05 8.68
N LYS A 138 5.72 16.78 8.31
CA LYS A 138 5.57 18.11 7.68
C LYS A 138 4.96 17.98 6.28
N VAL A 139 5.49 17.07 5.45
CA VAL A 139 5.04 16.90 4.06
C VAL A 139 3.61 16.34 4.00
N SER A 140 3.25 15.40 4.89
CA SER A 140 1.88 14.86 4.94
C SER A 140 0.83 15.94 5.22
N ALA A 141 1.12 16.91 6.08
CA ALA A 141 0.20 18.00 6.39
C ALA A 141 -0.14 18.90 5.18
N ASP A 142 0.73 18.92 4.16
CA ASP A 142 0.64 19.84 3.01
C ASP A 142 0.24 19.13 1.69
N CYS A 143 -0.20 17.87 1.73
CA CYS A 143 -0.60 17.11 0.53
C CYS A 143 -1.88 16.28 0.75
N ASP A 144 -2.55 15.92 -0.34
CA ASP A 144 -3.72 15.02 -0.30
C ASP A 144 -3.30 13.54 -0.28
N VAL A 145 -2.15 13.24 -0.89
CA VAL A 145 -1.56 11.89 -0.98
C VAL A 145 -0.05 11.96 -0.77
N LEU A 146 0.42 11.36 0.32
CA LEU A 146 1.84 11.16 0.58
C LEU A 146 2.34 9.87 -0.07
N VAL A 147 3.20 9.98 -1.08
CA VAL A 147 3.76 8.87 -1.82
C VAL A 147 5.10 8.48 -1.21
N VAL A 148 5.17 7.29 -0.60
CA VAL A 148 6.35 6.81 0.12
C VAL A 148 7.22 5.95 -0.80
N GLY A 149 8.39 6.46 -1.15
CA GLY A 149 9.42 5.75 -1.88
C GLY A 149 10.39 5.04 -0.94
N GLY A 150 10.38 3.70 -0.92
CA GLY A 150 11.29 2.97 -0.06
C GLY A 150 10.99 1.48 0.06
N GLY A 151 11.51 0.88 1.14
CA GLY A 151 11.17 -0.50 1.51
C GLY A 151 10.02 -0.57 2.52
N ASP A 152 9.67 -1.79 2.91
CA ASP A 152 8.59 -2.04 3.87
C ASP A 152 8.80 -1.29 5.21
N GLY A 153 10.05 -1.24 5.70
CA GLY A 153 10.40 -0.48 6.90
C GLY A 153 10.21 1.03 6.75
N THR A 154 10.53 1.61 5.60
CA THR A 154 10.28 3.04 5.31
C THR A 154 8.79 3.36 5.34
N PHE A 155 7.98 2.46 4.78
CA PHE A 155 6.52 2.59 4.83
C PHE A 155 5.99 2.45 6.27
N SER A 156 6.49 1.46 7.03
CA SER A 156 6.17 1.27 8.46
C SER A 156 6.50 2.52 9.30
N ASP A 157 7.59 3.22 8.98
CA ASP A 157 7.96 4.46 9.67
C ASP A 157 6.98 5.59 9.40
N VAL A 158 6.54 5.74 8.15
CA VAL A 158 5.58 6.78 7.77
C VAL A 158 4.21 6.53 8.41
N ILE A 159 3.68 5.29 8.38
CA ILE A 159 2.36 5.01 8.98
C ILE A 159 2.31 5.25 10.49
N ASN A 160 3.46 5.15 11.16
CA ASN A 160 3.59 5.42 12.60
C ASN A 160 3.96 6.88 12.91
N ALA A 161 4.32 7.67 11.90
CA ALA A 161 4.72 9.07 12.07
C ALA A 161 3.55 10.04 11.87
N ILE A 162 2.66 9.74 10.93
CA ILE A 162 1.64 10.69 10.45
C ILE A 162 0.25 10.39 11.02
N ASP A 163 -0.65 11.37 10.94
CA ASP A 163 -2.06 11.20 11.32
C ASP A 163 -2.84 10.43 10.25
N LEU A 164 -2.88 9.10 10.36
CA LEU A 164 -3.47 8.20 9.34
C LEU A 164 -4.93 8.55 8.94
N PRO A 165 -5.87 8.84 9.87
CA PRO A 165 -7.24 9.18 9.50
C PRO A 165 -7.37 10.36 8.53
N SER A 166 -6.46 11.33 8.64
CA SER A 166 -6.45 12.56 7.85
C SER A 166 -5.66 12.44 6.55
N ASN A 167 -4.82 11.41 6.40
CA ASN A 167 -3.88 11.28 5.29
C ASN A 167 -4.19 10.08 4.40
N LYS A 168 -3.97 10.25 3.09
CA LYS A 168 -3.87 9.12 2.15
C LYS A 168 -2.41 8.88 1.84
N ILE A 169 -2.02 7.62 1.71
CA ILE A 169 -0.63 7.22 1.46
C ILE A 169 -0.58 6.41 0.17
N ALA A 170 0.49 6.51 -0.60
CA ALA A 170 0.78 5.59 -1.70
C ALA A 170 2.16 4.98 -1.51
N PHE A 171 2.42 3.82 -2.13
CA PHE A 171 3.71 3.13 -1.98
C PHE A 171 4.44 2.99 -3.32
N LEU A 172 5.69 3.45 -3.35
CA LEU A 172 6.64 3.18 -4.44
C LEU A 172 7.69 2.17 -3.92
N PRO A 173 7.59 0.89 -4.31
CA PRO A 173 8.41 -0.17 -3.76
C PRO A 173 9.84 -0.13 -4.31
N LEU A 174 10.74 0.48 -3.56
CA LEU A 174 12.17 0.64 -3.86
C LEU A 174 13.06 -0.20 -2.92
N GLY A 175 12.46 -1.06 -2.09
CA GLY A 175 13.15 -1.95 -1.17
C GLY A 175 13.66 -3.25 -1.81
N SER A 176 14.35 -4.08 -1.03
CA SER A 176 14.81 -5.41 -1.42
C SER A 176 13.79 -6.51 -1.09
N GLY A 177 13.23 -6.49 0.14
CA GLY A 177 12.25 -7.49 0.61
C GLY A 177 10.89 -7.41 -0.10
N ASN A 178 10.37 -6.21 -0.30
CA ASN A 178 9.16 -5.94 -1.09
C ASN A 178 7.94 -6.78 -0.66
N ALA A 179 7.77 -7.06 0.64
CA ALA A 179 6.60 -7.79 1.12
C ALA A 179 5.31 -7.03 0.80
N LEU A 180 5.27 -5.72 1.10
CA LEU A 180 4.10 -4.88 0.83
C LEU A 180 3.82 -4.74 -0.66
N ARG A 181 4.86 -4.71 -1.50
CA ARG A 181 4.68 -4.70 -2.96
C ARG A 181 3.83 -5.88 -3.42
N ASN A 182 4.16 -7.08 -2.95
CA ASN A 182 3.47 -8.30 -3.34
C ASN A 182 2.07 -8.36 -2.71
N ALA A 183 1.94 -7.94 -1.46
CA ALA A 183 0.67 -7.95 -0.76
C ALA A 183 -0.34 -6.96 -1.35
N LEU A 184 0.10 -5.76 -1.72
CA LEU A 184 -0.72 -4.74 -2.37
C LEU A 184 -0.97 -5.02 -3.86
N GLY A 185 -0.32 -6.02 -4.46
CA GLY A 185 -0.46 -6.30 -5.89
C GLY A 185 0.18 -5.24 -6.79
N LEU A 186 1.21 -4.54 -6.31
CA LEU A 186 1.91 -3.50 -7.07
C LEU A 186 2.91 -4.12 -8.05
N GLU A 187 2.38 -4.59 -9.17
CA GLU A 187 3.14 -5.17 -10.26
C GLU A 187 3.66 -4.09 -11.24
N GLY A 188 4.72 -4.43 -11.99
CA GLY A 188 5.30 -3.54 -12.99
C GLY A 188 6.44 -2.63 -12.52
N THR A 189 6.72 -1.63 -13.35
CA THR A 189 7.73 -0.60 -13.18
C THR A 189 7.23 0.51 -12.25
N ILE A 190 8.14 1.32 -11.71
CA ILE A 190 7.78 2.49 -10.89
C ILE A 190 6.88 3.45 -11.67
N SER A 191 7.10 3.61 -12.98
CA SER A 191 6.25 4.41 -13.84
C SER A 191 4.82 3.85 -13.94
N GLU A 192 4.64 2.53 -14.08
CA GLU A 192 3.32 1.91 -14.12
C GLU A 192 2.59 2.07 -12.78
N ILE A 193 3.27 1.78 -11.66
CA ILE A 193 2.73 1.97 -10.31
C ILE A 193 2.34 3.44 -10.10
N SER A 194 3.15 4.39 -10.56
CA SER A 194 2.84 5.82 -10.45
C SER A 194 1.57 6.21 -11.22
N ARG A 195 1.28 5.58 -12.37
CA ARG A 195 0.03 5.80 -13.09
C ARG A 195 -1.18 5.22 -12.37
N THR A 196 -1.03 4.07 -11.70
CA THR A 196 -2.11 3.51 -10.89
C THR A 196 -2.42 4.41 -9.67
N ILE A 197 -1.38 4.93 -9.01
CA ILE A 197 -1.51 5.94 -7.95
C ILE A 197 -2.21 7.21 -8.47
N LEU A 198 -1.86 7.67 -9.68
CA LEU A 198 -2.49 8.84 -10.30
C LEU A 198 -3.98 8.61 -10.62
N ALA A 199 -4.37 7.38 -10.95
CA ALA A 199 -5.77 7.00 -11.15
C ALA A 199 -6.61 7.12 -9.85
N GLY A 200 -5.96 7.21 -8.70
CA GLY A 200 -6.56 7.77 -7.49
C GLY A 200 -7.54 6.86 -6.74
N ARG A 201 -7.55 5.55 -7.01
CA ARG A 201 -8.41 4.61 -6.27
C ARG A 201 -7.92 4.49 -4.84
N VAL A 202 -8.84 4.68 -3.89
CA VAL A 202 -8.53 4.63 -2.45
C VAL A 202 -9.01 3.30 -1.87
N HIS A 203 -8.09 2.59 -1.24
CA HIS A 203 -8.34 1.36 -0.50
C HIS A 203 -8.19 1.63 1.00
N ASN A 204 -9.09 1.10 1.81
CA ASN A 204 -8.99 1.17 3.27
C ASN A 204 -8.45 -0.17 3.77
N TYR A 205 -7.41 -0.12 4.60
CA TYR A 205 -6.78 -1.29 5.18
C TYR A 205 -6.77 -1.22 6.70
N ASP A 206 -6.93 -2.39 7.30
CA ASP A 206 -6.77 -2.58 8.72
C ASP A 206 -5.29 -2.70 9.07
N LEU A 207 -4.93 -2.25 10.28
CA LEU A 207 -3.61 -2.42 10.86
C LEU A 207 -3.70 -3.16 12.19
N ILE A 208 -2.56 -3.71 12.61
CA ILE A 208 -2.36 -4.29 13.94
C ILE A 208 -1.88 -3.18 14.86
N GLU A 209 -2.62 -2.87 15.92
CA GLU A 209 -2.14 -2.09 17.05
C GLU A 209 -1.45 -3.00 18.05
N CYS A 210 -0.16 -2.76 18.27
CA CYS A 210 0.71 -3.60 19.07
C CYS A 210 0.97 -2.91 20.41
N SER A 211 0.38 -3.44 21.48
CA SER A 211 0.46 -2.96 22.87
C SER A 211 0.28 -1.44 23.00
N SER A 212 -0.62 -0.84 22.19
CA SER A 212 -0.86 0.61 22.12
C SER A 212 0.39 1.47 21.82
N ARG A 213 1.45 0.87 21.24
CA ARG A 213 2.74 1.55 20.98
C ARG A 213 3.00 1.78 19.50
N ARG A 214 2.59 0.84 18.65
CA ARG A 214 2.94 0.85 17.22
C ARG A 214 1.85 0.20 16.38
N LEU A 215 1.65 0.72 15.18
CA LEU A 215 0.85 0.11 14.13
C LEU A 215 1.74 -0.72 13.20
N ALA A 216 1.24 -1.86 12.75
CA ALA A 216 1.99 -2.80 11.91
C ALA A 216 1.11 -3.55 10.92
N PHE A 217 1.74 -4.12 9.90
CA PHE A 217 1.13 -5.14 9.05
C PHE A 217 1.47 -6.55 9.50
N MET A 218 2.59 -6.71 10.20
CA MET A 218 3.11 -7.99 10.59
C MET A 218 3.90 -7.86 11.89
N VAL A 219 3.57 -8.72 12.85
CA VAL A 219 4.35 -8.89 14.06
C VAL A 219 4.57 -10.36 14.35
N SER A 220 5.64 -10.66 15.06
CA SER A 220 5.80 -11.99 15.63
C SER A 220 6.51 -11.98 16.98
N VAL A 221 6.19 -13.00 17.77
CA VAL A 221 6.79 -13.32 19.06
C VAL A 221 7.38 -14.72 18.96
N GLY A 222 8.68 -14.83 19.22
CA GLY A 222 9.41 -16.09 19.08
C GLY A 222 10.76 -15.89 18.39
N ILE A 223 11.13 -16.85 17.54
CA ILE A 223 12.45 -16.89 16.89
C ILE A 223 12.77 -15.62 16.10
N GLU A 224 11.79 -14.99 15.44
CA GLU A 224 12.08 -13.86 14.54
C GLU A 224 12.63 -12.65 15.30
N GLY A 225 12.27 -12.46 16.58
CA GLY A 225 12.86 -11.43 17.44
C GLY A 225 14.38 -11.59 17.60
N VAL A 226 14.86 -12.84 17.64
CA VAL A 226 16.30 -13.15 17.63
C VAL A 226 16.88 -12.96 16.24
N VAL A 227 16.17 -13.40 15.18
CA VAL A 227 16.59 -13.26 13.79
C VAL A 227 16.83 -11.79 13.43
N VAL A 228 15.90 -10.89 13.73
CA VAL A 228 16.04 -9.47 13.38
C VAL A 228 17.20 -8.80 14.12
N ARG A 229 17.47 -9.19 15.38
CA ARG A 229 18.63 -8.71 16.13
C ARG A 229 19.97 -9.21 15.59
N LEU A 230 20.03 -10.47 15.17
CA LEU A 230 21.23 -11.01 14.54
C LEU A 230 21.43 -10.38 13.17
N ARG A 231 20.35 -10.17 12.42
CA ARG A 231 20.38 -9.53 11.10
C ARG A 231 21.07 -8.17 11.12
N GLU A 232 20.80 -7.32 12.12
CA GLU A 232 21.49 -6.03 12.26
C GLU A 232 23.02 -6.21 12.29
N LYS A 233 23.53 -7.15 13.09
CA LYS A 233 24.97 -7.46 13.14
C LYS A 233 25.52 -7.98 11.82
N TYR A 234 24.73 -8.78 11.09
CA TYR A 234 25.15 -9.32 9.80
C TYR A 234 25.15 -8.27 8.68
N LEU A 235 24.25 -7.28 8.76
CA LEU A 235 24.27 -6.11 7.87
C LEU A 235 25.53 -5.27 8.09
N ASP A 236 25.96 -5.08 9.34
CA ASP A 236 27.16 -4.31 9.69
C ASP A 236 28.44 -4.91 9.09
N VAL A 237 28.50 -6.23 8.96
CA VAL A 237 29.61 -6.94 8.31
C VAL A 237 29.41 -7.14 6.80
N GLY A 238 28.41 -6.46 6.21
CA GLY A 238 28.21 -6.37 4.76
C GLY A 238 27.37 -7.48 4.12
N ILE A 239 26.74 -8.37 4.89
CA ILE A 239 25.82 -9.37 4.33
C ILE A 239 24.52 -8.68 3.91
N LYS A 240 24.11 -8.82 2.65
CA LYS A 240 22.93 -8.15 2.08
C LYS A 240 21.97 -9.16 1.44
N GLY A 241 20.86 -8.67 0.90
CA GLY A 241 19.89 -9.47 0.17
C GLY A 241 19.24 -10.55 1.02
N LEU A 242 18.86 -11.64 0.36
CA LEU A 242 18.21 -12.78 1.00
C LEU A 242 19.12 -13.46 2.04
N GLN A 243 20.45 -13.40 1.86
CA GLN A 243 21.41 -13.96 2.81
C GLN A 243 21.35 -13.28 4.18
N SER A 244 21.05 -11.98 4.20
CA SER A 244 20.83 -11.22 5.45
C SER A 244 19.59 -11.67 6.23
N TYR A 245 18.79 -12.58 5.68
CA TYR A 245 17.67 -13.22 6.39
C TYR A 245 17.95 -14.71 6.64
N LEU A 246 18.49 -15.44 5.67
CA LEU A 246 18.74 -16.88 5.81
C LEU A 246 19.80 -17.22 6.86
N ILE A 247 20.93 -16.49 6.87
CA ILE A 247 22.04 -16.77 7.81
C ILE A 247 21.61 -16.49 9.25
N PRO A 248 21.02 -15.31 9.58
CA PRO A 248 20.53 -15.06 10.93
C PRO A 248 19.42 -16.03 11.37
N THR A 249 18.54 -16.47 10.46
CA THR A 249 17.51 -17.47 10.79
C THR A 249 18.13 -18.81 11.19
N LEU A 250 19.13 -19.28 10.44
CA LEU A 250 19.81 -20.52 10.76
C LEU A 250 20.63 -20.41 12.06
N ASP A 251 21.32 -19.29 12.27
CA ASP A 251 22.08 -19.03 13.51
C ASP A 251 21.13 -18.95 14.72
N ALA A 252 20.02 -18.21 14.59
CA ALA A 252 18.97 -18.15 15.61
C ALA A 252 18.45 -19.55 15.96
N TYR A 253 18.07 -20.33 14.94
CA TYR A 253 17.51 -21.66 15.15
C TYR A 253 18.50 -22.62 15.84
N MET A 254 19.76 -22.63 15.40
CA MET A 254 20.74 -23.60 15.89
C MET A 254 21.37 -23.23 17.24
N ARG A 255 21.45 -21.93 17.56
CA ARG A 255 22.33 -21.47 18.66
C ARG A 255 21.73 -20.44 19.60
N ASN A 256 20.83 -19.57 19.13
CA ASN A 256 20.47 -18.36 19.90
C ASN A 256 19.01 -18.32 20.38
N TYR A 257 18.13 -19.13 19.80
CA TYR A 257 16.73 -19.20 20.21
C TYR A 257 16.45 -20.45 21.04
N LYS A 258 15.99 -20.23 22.27
CA LYS A 258 15.44 -21.27 23.14
C LYS A 258 13.92 -21.18 23.01
N ARG A 259 13.28 -22.32 22.74
CA ARG A 259 11.82 -22.41 22.74
C ARG A 259 11.27 -22.15 24.14
N VAL A 260 10.12 -21.51 24.19
CA VAL A 260 9.46 -21.04 25.41
C VAL A 260 8.04 -21.59 25.48
N SER A 261 7.42 -21.57 26.65
CA SER A 261 6.00 -21.87 26.79
C SER A 261 5.20 -20.57 26.76
N ALA A 262 4.01 -20.61 26.16
CA ALA A 262 3.15 -19.45 26.00
C ALA A 262 1.68 -19.73 26.31
N SER A 263 1.01 -18.73 26.86
CA SER A 263 -0.45 -18.66 26.98
C SER A 263 -0.97 -17.68 25.95
N VAL A 264 -1.85 -18.15 25.06
CA VAL A 264 -2.43 -17.35 23.99
C VAL A 264 -3.92 -17.19 24.24
N ALA A 265 -4.43 -15.98 24.11
CA ALA A 265 -5.86 -15.69 24.09
C ALA A 265 -6.23 -15.05 22.75
N ILE A 266 -7.28 -15.55 22.10
CA ILE A 266 -7.85 -14.95 20.88
C ILE A 266 -9.33 -14.73 21.14
N ASP A 267 -9.78 -13.48 21.09
CA ASP A 267 -11.15 -13.06 21.41
C ASP A 267 -11.66 -13.66 22.75
N GLY A 268 -10.78 -13.72 23.75
CA GLY A 268 -11.05 -14.25 25.08
C GLY A 268 -10.94 -15.78 25.23
N VAL A 269 -10.80 -16.54 24.15
CA VAL A 269 -10.57 -17.99 24.19
C VAL A 269 -9.09 -18.27 24.42
N LYS A 270 -8.77 -18.93 25.54
CA LYS A 270 -7.39 -19.19 25.97
C LYS A 270 -6.93 -20.62 25.65
N PHE A 271 -5.67 -20.76 25.25
CA PHE A 271 -5.00 -22.05 25.09
C PHE A 271 -3.50 -21.92 25.38
N GLY A 272 -2.88 -23.02 25.80
CA GLY A 272 -1.44 -23.10 26.03
C GLY A 272 -0.70 -23.59 24.79
N VAL A 273 0.52 -23.10 24.61
CA VAL A 273 1.45 -23.51 23.55
C VAL A 273 2.77 -23.87 24.20
N GLU A 274 3.14 -25.14 24.13
CA GLU A 274 4.44 -25.63 24.56
C GLU A 274 5.46 -25.57 23.40
N ASP A 275 6.74 -25.45 23.72
CA ASP A 275 7.85 -25.47 22.76
C ASP A 275 7.70 -24.47 21.59
N LEU A 276 7.25 -23.26 21.92
CA LEU A 276 6.92 -22.22 20.94
C LEU A 276 8.11 -21.86 20.05
N MET A 277 7.93 -22.01 18.73
CA MET A 277 8.87 -21.52 17.73
C MET A 277 8.54 -20.08 17.31
N SER A 278 7.27 -19.82 16.96
CA SER A 278 6.82 -18.52 16.48
C SER A 278 5.31 -18.36 16.61
N ILE A 279 4.85 -17.21 17.09
CA ILE A 279 3.48 -16.73 16.93
C ILE A 279 3.55 -15.51 16.03
N MET A 280 2.95 -15.59 14.85
CA MET A 280 2.83 -14.48 13.92
C MET A 280 1.42 -13.93 13.94
N VAL A 281 1.26 -12.61 14.02
CA VAL A 281 -0.01 -11.91 13.86
C VAL A 281 0.14 -10.96 12.67
N VAL A 282 -0.69 -11.13 11.64
CA VAL A 282 -0.49 -10.44 10.35
C VAL A 282 -1.78 -9.91 9.73
N LYS A 283 -1.62 -8.89 8.88
CA LYS A 283 -2.64 -8.33 7.96
C LYS A 283 -2.29 -8.55 6.48
N GLN A 284 -1.15 -9.16 6.20
CA GLN A 284 -0.72 -9.51 4.84
C GLN A 284 -0.17 -10.93 4.78
N PRO A 285 -0.28 -11.62 3.64
CA PRO A 285 0.13 -13.02 3.55
C PRO A 285 1.63 -13.21 3.30
N PHE A 286 2.33 -12.14 2.90
CA PHE A 286 3.72 -12.20 2.48
C PHE A 286 4.69 -11.73 3.56
N PHE A 287 5.72 -12.54 3.78
CA PHE A 287 7.02 -12.06 4.24
C PHE A 287 7.84 -11.67 3.00
N GLY A 288 8.99 -11.01 3.21
CA GLY A 288 9.84 -10.55 2.10
C GLY A 288 10.12 -11.65 1.05
N TYR A 289 10.47 -11.23 -0.17
CA TYR A 289 10.83 -12.12 -1.28
C TYR A 289 9.70 -13.07 -1.73
N LYS A 290 8.45 -12.59 -1.73
CA LYS A 290 7.25 -13.35 -2.17
C LYS A 290 6.94 -14.59 -1.32
N MET A 291 7.52 -14.72 -0.13
CA MET A 291 7.25 -15.83 0.77
C MET A 291 5.85 -15.71 1.35
N LYS A 292 4.91 -16.56 0.91
CA LYS A 292 3.53 -16.56 1.39
C LYS A 292 3.42 -17.38 2.68
N VAL A 293 3.74 -16.75 3.81
CA VAL A 293 3.86 -17.40 5.14
C VAL A 293 2.51 -17.59 5.84
N VAL A 294 1.57 -16.66 5.64
CA VAL A 294 0.20 -16.79 6.17
C VAL A 294 -0.79 -16.63 5.01
N PRO A 295 -1.00 -17.67 4.18
CA PRO A 295 -1.66 -17.54 2.87
C PRO A 295 -3.07 -16.92 2.90
N ASN A 296 -3.79 -17.12 4.00
CA ASN A 296 -5.17 -16.67 4.16
C ASN A 296 -5.30 -15.25 4.70
N ALA A 297 -4.19 -14.56 4.97
CA ALA A 297 -4.21 -13.22 5.53
C ALA A 297 -4.68 -12.17 4.52
N ARG A 298 -5.49 -11.23 5.00
CA ARG A 298 -6.12 -10.17 4.19
C ARG A 298 -6.01 -8.83 4.91
N PHE A 299 -5.96 -7.73 4.15
CA PHE A 299 -5.81 -6.40 4.71
C PHE A 299 -7.09 -5.80 5.30
N ASP A 300 -8.26 -6.19 4.79
CA ASP A 300 -9.51 -5.42 4.89
C ASP A 300 -10.72 -6.24 5.37
N ASP A 301 -10.47 -7.39 5.99
CA ASP A 301 -11.51 -8.31 6.44
C ASP A 301 -11.93 -8.11 7.90
N GLY A 302 -11.37 -7.11 8.58
CA GLY A 302 -11.69 -6.83 9.97
C GLY A 302 -11.21 -7.88 10.95
N LYS A 303 -10.22 -8.71 10.58
CA LYS A 303 -9.60 -9.72 11.47
C LYS A 303 -8.07 -9.65 11.48
N LEU A 304 -7.49 -10.03 12.60
CA LEU A 304 -6.09 -10.42 12.72
C LEU A 304 -5.96 -11.89 12.30
N HIS A 305 -4.88 -12.21 11.60
CA HIS A 305 -4.55 -13.57 11.18
C HIS A 305 -3.38 -14.07 12.00
N VAL A 306 -3.61 -15.15 12.77
CA VAL A 306 -2.63 -15.68 13.70
C VAL A 306 -2.13 -17.03 13.21
N MET A 307 -0.81 -17.20 13.14
CA MET A 307 -0.15 -18.46 12.83
C MET A 307 0.73 -18.85 14.01
N VAL A 308 0.45 -19.99 14.63
CA VAL A 308 1.23 -20.54 15.75
C VAL A 308 2.06 -21.71 15.23
N ILE A 309 3.36 -21.64 15.45
CA ILE A 309 4.31 -22.66 15.01
C ILE A 309 5.08 -23.17 16.23
N ASN A 310 5.05 -24.48 16.43
CA ASN A 310 5.86 -25.24 17.38
C ASN A 310 6.54 -26.45 16.70
N SER A 311 6.57 -26.47 15.36
CA SER A 311 7.03 -27.58 14.54
C SER A 311 8.54 -27.86 14.63
N SER A 312 8.95 -29.07 14.23
CA SER A 312 10.35 -29.50 14.12
C SER A 312 11.11 -28.80 12.98
N PHE A 313 12.44 -28.95 12.93
CA PHE A 313 13.25 -28.36 11.85
C PHE A 313 12.81 -28.80 10.45
N ALA A 314 12.53 -30.09 10.26
CA ALA A 314 12.17 -30.64 8.96
C ALA A 314 10.85 -30.06 8.45
N GLU A 315 9.88 -29.89 9.35
CA GLU A 315 8.60 -29.24 9.04
C GLU A 315 8.81 -27.76 8.72
N LEU A 316 9.63 -27.04 9.50
CA LEU A 316 9.96 -25.63 9.23
C LEU A 316 10.60 -25.44 7.85
N LEU A 317 11.50 -26.34 7.45
CA LEU A 317 12.08 -26.35 6.11
C LEU A 317 11.01 -26.59 5.04
N PHE A 318 10.13 -27.57 5.23
CA PHE A 318 9.02 -27.84 4.33
C PHE A 318 8.06 -26.65 4.20
N GLY A 319 7.69 -26.02 5.32
CA GLY A 319 6.91 -24.79 5.38
C GLY A 319 7.55 -23.63 4.62
N THR A 320 8.85 -23.45 4.82
CA THR A 320 9.63 -22.42 4.13
C THR A 320 9.61 -22.64 2.62
N VAL A 321 9.89 -23.86 2.15
CA VAL A 321 9.89 -24.20 0.72
C VAL A 321 8.49 -24.05 0.11
N SER A 322 7.45 -24.55 0.79
CA SER A 322 6.06 -24.42 0.32
C SER A 322 5.60 -22.96 0.27
N SER A 323 6.07 -22.10 1.18
CA SER A 323 5.75 -20.67 1.18
C SER A 323 6.15 -19.92 -0.10
N PHE A 324 7.19 -20.38 -0.81
CA PHE A 324 7.61 -19.79 -2.10
C PHE A 324 6.75 -20.25 -3.29
N THR A 325 5.91 -21.27 -3.12
CA THR A 325 5.16 -21.90 -4.21
C THR A 325 3.65 -21.79 -3.97
N ILE A 326 3.11 -22.68 -3.13
CA ILE A 326 1.68 -22.82 -2.85
C ILE A 326 1.25 -22.11 -1.56
N GLY A 327 2.20 -21.62 -0.78
CA GLY A 327 1.97 -21.04 0.54
C GLY A 327 2.39 -21.99 1.65
N ASN A 328 2.66 -21.44 2.83
CA ASN A 328 3.00 -22.21 4.01
C ASN A 328 1.84 -23.15 4.40
N LEU A 329 2.17 -24.40 4.72
CA LEU A 329 1.23 -25.46 5.08
C LEU A 329 1.41 -25.97 6.51
N ILE A 330 2.31 -25.38 7.30
CA ILE A 330 2.58 -25.79 8.68
C ILE A 330 2.12 -24.72 9.68
N GLY A 331 1.83 -25.17 10.89
CA GLY A 331 1.35 -24.35 11.99
C GLY A 331 -0.17 -24.34 12.09
N ASP A 332 -0.65 -23.93 13.27
CA ASP A 332 -2.06 -23.77 13.55
C ASP A 332 -2.50 -22.35 13.20
N TYR A 333 -3.59 -22.25 12.45
CA TYR A 333 -4.10 -20.99 11.93
C TYR A 333 -5.39 -20.58 12.65
N TYR A 334 -5.41 -19.33 13.12
CA TYR A 334 -6.54 -18.73 13.81
C TYR A 334 -6.84 -17.34 13.26
N THR A 335 -8.03 -16.82 13.59
CA THR A 335 -8.39 -15.43 13.33
C THR A 335 -9.15 -14.85 14.52
N GLY A 336 -8.96 -13.57 14.80
CA GLY A 336 -9.71 -12.84 15.82
C GLY A 336 -9.54 -11.33 15.71
N GLU A 337 -10.13 -10.55 16.60
CA GLU A 337 -9.98 -9.08 16.64
C GLU A 337 -9.02 -8.62 17.75
N ASP A 338 -8.91 -9.41 18.82
CA ASP A 338 -8.05 -9.19 19.98
C ASP A 338 -7.21 -10.45 20.25
N VAL A 339 -5.89 -10.29 20.29
CA VAL A 339 -4.93 -11.37 20.54
C VAL A 339 -4.01 -10.96 21.68
N PHE A 340 -3.93 -11.80 22.70
CA PHE A 340 -3.00 -11.64 23.82
C PHE A 340 -2.04 -12.82 23.86
N VAL A 341 -0.76 -12.54 24.02
CA VAL A 341 0.30 -13.55 24.13
C VAL A 341 1.10 -13.26 25.39
N GLU A 342 1.22 -14.26 26.26
CA GLU A 342 2.06 -14.22 27.46
C GLU A 342 3.07 -15.37 27.39
N THR A 343 4.34 -15.09 27.60
CA THR A 343 5.44 -16.06 27.56
C THR A 343 6.06 -16.22 28.94
N ASP A 344 6.61 -17.41 29.23
CA ASP A 344 7.29 -17.69 30.50
C ASP A 344 8.68 -17.04 30.62
N GLU A 345 9.18 -16.45 29.53
CA GLU A 345 10.43 -15.70 29.45
C GLU A 345 10.23 -14.41 28.64
N GLU A 346 11.04 -13.39 28.90
CA GLU A 346 11.02 -12.15 28.11
C GLU A 346 11.55 -12.38 26.68
N LEU A 347 10.73 -12.07 25.67
CA LEU A 347 11.10 -12.12 24.25
C LEU A 347 11.13 -10.74 23.60
N TYR A 348 11.95 -10.60 22.56
CA TYR A 348 11.86 -9.45 21.67
C TYR A 348 10.74 -9.67 20.67
N ILE A 349 9.84 -8.69 20.54
CA ILE A 349 8.87 -8.67 19.45
C ILE A 349 9.54 -8.25 18.15
N GLN A 350 9.18 -8.90 17.05
CA GLN A 350 9.48 -8.45 15.70
C GLN A 350 8.27 -7.65 15.16
N ILE A 351 8.53 -6.50 14.53
CA ILE A 351 7.49 -5.64 13.95
C ILE A 351 7.93 -5.16 12.56
N ASP A 352 7.19 -5.51 11.51
CA ASP A 352 7.43 -5.11 10.11
C ASP A 352 8.89 -5.27 9.64
N GLY A 353 9.58 -6.31 10.14
CA GLY A 353 10.97 -6.63 9.79
C GLY A 353 12.03 -6.02 10.70
N ASN A 354 11.63 -5.32 11.77
CA ASN A 354 12.53 -4.66 12.72
C ASN A 354 12.33 -5.19 14.14
N VAL A 355 13.33 -4.95 14.99
CA VAL A 355 13.26 -5.23 16.42
C VAL A 355 12.32 -4.22 17.10
N GLY A 356 11.36 -4.71 17.87
CA GLY A 356 10.52 -3.90 18.74
C GLY A 356 11.07 -3.84 20.16
N TRP A 357 10.18 -3.94 21.15
CA TRP A 357 10.56 -4.00 22.57
C TRP A 357 10.70 -5.44 23.07
N LYS A 358 11.26 -5.59 24.28
CA LYS A 358 11.32 -6.85 25.00
C LYS A 358 10.22 -6.87 26.07
N ALA A 359 9.48 -7.97 26.19
CA ALA A 359 8.45 -8.17 27.22
C ALA A 359 8.09 -9.65 27.37
N GLU A 360 7.34 -9.97 28.43
CA GLU A 360 6.67 -11.28 28.62
C GLU A 360 5.22 -11.25 28.11
N SER A 361 4.61 -10.08 27.98
CA SER A 361 3.22 -9.93 27.51
C SER A 361 3.12 -9.01 26.30
N PHE A 362 2.27 -9.42 25.36
CA PHE A 362 2.03 -8.73 24.11
C PHE A 362 0.53 -8.73 23.82
N GLU A 363 0.03 -7.58 23.38
CA GLU A 363 -1.39 -7.37 23.07
C GLU A 363 -1.48 -6.86 21.64
N PHE A 364 -2.36 -7.46 20.85
CA PHE A 364 -2.57 -7.10 19.45
C PHE A 364 -4.05 -6.88 19.22
N LYS A 365 -4.39 -5.68 18.75
CA LYS A 365 -5.77 -5.28 18.46
C LYS A 365 -5.88 -4.83 17.02
N ILE A 366 -7.01 -5.14 16.40
CA ILE A 366 -7.27 -4.63 15.06
C ILE A 366 -7.70 -3.16 15.06
N ARG A 367 -7.15 -2.40 14.11
CA ARG A 367 -7.58 -1.03 13.77
C ARG A 367 -8.18 -1.03 12.38
N LYS A 368 -9.50 -1.19 12.31
CA LYS A 368 -10.25 -1.39 11.07
C LYS A 368 -10.20 -0.15 10.17
N GLY A 369 -9.84 -0.34 8.90
CA GLY A 369 -9.86 0.69 7.85
C GLY A 369 -9.10 1.98 8.18
N ILE A 370 -8.15 1.95 9.11
CA ILE A 370 -7.45 3.16 9.59
C ILE A 370 -6.48 3.73 8.55
N LEU A 371 -5.95 2.87 7.68
CA LEU A 371 -4.98 3.25 6.66
C LEU A 371 -5.66 3.39 5.30
N LYS A 372 -5.56 4.57 4.69
CA LYS A 372 -6.03 4.86 3.33
C LYS A 372 -4.86 4.77 2.36
N VAL A 373 -4.83 3.74 1.52
CA VAL A 373 -3.80 3.56 0.49
C VAL A 373 -4.34 3.86 -0.89
N VAL A 374 -3.62 4.68 -1.66
CA VAL A 374 -3.93 4.99 -3.05
C VAL A 374 -3.08 4.12 -3.97
N HIS A 375 -3.72 3.25 -4.76
CA HIS A 375 -3.07 2.48 -5.81
C HIS A 375 -4.07 1.84 -6.77
#